data_AF-A0A838F1J9-F1
#
_entry.id   AF-A0A838F1J9-F1
#
_cell.length_a   1.000
_cell.length_b   1.000
_cell.length_c   1.000
_cell.angle_alpha   90.00
_cell.angle_beta   90.00
_cell.angle_gamma   90.00
#
_symmetry.space_group_name_H-M   'P 1'
#
loop_
_entity.id
_entity.type
_entity.pdbx_description
1 polymer ?
#
loop_
_entity_poly.entity_id
_entity_poly.type
_entity_poly.pdbx_seq_one_letter_code
_entity_poly.pdbx_strand_id
1 'polypeptide(L)'
;MDKKQAHLLTMLDFSHVKNVHEVREHAAEIAFEIMNNWELVSFDQTRRILALEFYLIIPKIFEDDSTVTDLVTGIKGAAHKRFEQLTPGCFYFHTKSKGEKWSPPIFNRHGVDITCGDKEKEIYGGILLRHLSGANNQDGSGRALRAILRGDKGFDPIQSSSKDFGWSEQELALIKKMHHQSIFDGDIRFVWAPLENKVELKRLTRIGIDKTKFANELLRFVVKS
;
A
#
# COMPACT_ATOMS: atom_id res chain seq x y z
N MET A 1 -16.09 -1.72 -16.33
CA MET A 1 -14.64 -1.76 -16.06
C MET A 1 -13.92 -1.62 -17.39
N ASP A 2 -13.04 -0.62 -17.51
CA ASP A 2 -12.27 -0.44 -18.74
C ASP A 2 -11.11 -1.46 -18.84
N LYS A 3 -10.54 -1.66 -20.03
CA LYS A 3 -9.49 -2.66 -20.29
C LYS A 3 -8.22 -2.46 -19.45
N LYS A 4 -7.85 -1.21 -19.14
CA LYS A 4 -6.70 -0.84 -18.31
C LYS A 4 -6.93 -1.20 -16.86
N GLN A 5 -8.13 -0.93 -16.34
CA GLN A 5 -8.51 -1.35 -14.98
C GLN A 5 -8.45 -2.88 -14.85
N ALA A 6 -9.01 -3.61 -15.81
CA ALA A 6 -8.96 -5.07 -15.84
C ALA A 6 -7.52 -5.61 -15.89
N HIS A 7 -6.66 -4.94 -16.67
CA HIS A 7 -5.24 -5.29 -16.76
C HIS A 7 -4.53 -5.12 -15.41
N LEU A 8 -4.68 -3.97 -14.75
CA LEU A 8 -4.06 -3.75 -13.44
C LEU A 8 -4.56 -4.76 -12.41
N LEU A 9 -5.87 -5.06 -12.36
CA LEU A 9 -6.40 -6.08 -11.45
C LEU A 9 -5.80 -7.46 -11.69
N THR A 10 -5.58 -7.83 -12.96
CA THR A 10 -4.92 -9.09 -13.31
C THR A 10 -3.46 -9.11 -12.84
N MET A 11 -2.77 -7.98 -12.95
CA MET A 11 -1.39 -7.86 -12.46
C MET A 11 -1.28 -7.91 -10.94
N LEU A 12 -2.36 -7.65 -10.18
CA LEU A 12 -2.31 -7.73 -8.71
C LEU A 12 -2.34 -9.20 -8.21
N ASP A 13 -2.44 -10.19 -9.08
CA ASP A 13 -2.50 -11.60 -8.72
C ASP A 13 -1.11 -12.25 -8.58
N PHE A 14 -0.76 -12.65 -7.37
CA PHE A 14 0.47 -13.39 -7.06
C PHE A 14 0.33 -14.92 -7.13
N SER A 15 -0.82 -15.48 -7.51
CA SER A 15 -1.09 -16.93 -7.47
C SER A 15 -0.18 -17.78 -8.36
N HIS A 16 0.45 -17.16 -9.36
CA HIS A 16 1.28 -17.83 -10.37
C HIS A 16 2.76 -17.92 -9.99
N VAL A 17 3.23 -17.15 -8.98
CA VAL A 17 4.63 -17.14 -8.56
C VAL A 17 5.00 -18.42 -7.82
N LYS A 18 6.25 -18.86 -7.92
CA LYS A 18 6.71 -20.16 -7.41
C LYS A 18 7.85 -20.07 -6.41
N ASN A 19 8.50 -18.92 -6.31
CA ASN A 19 9.66 -18.71 -5.45
C ASN A 19 9.84 -17.22 -5.13
N VAL A 20 10.72 -16.91 -4.18
CA VAL A 20 11.00 -15.55 -3.71
C VAL A 20 11.55 -14.63 -4.81
N HIS A 21 12.26 -15.17 -5.81
CA HIS A 21 12.73 -14.37 -6.93
C HIS A 21 11.57 -13.89 -7.81
N GLU A 22 10.66 -14.80 -8.18
CA GLU A 22 9.45 -14.46 -8.94
C GLU A 22 8.55 -13.46 -8.19
N VAL A 23 8.45 -13.56 -6.86
CA VAL A 23 7.74 -12.55 -6.04
C VAL A 23 8.34 -11.15 -6.24
N ARG A 24 9.68 -11.04 -6.23
CA ARG A 24 10.36 -9.74 -6.41
C ARG A 24 10.20 -9.18 -7.81
N GLU A 25 10.32 -10.01 -8.84
CA GLU A 25 10.13 -9.57 -10.22
C GLU A 25 8.70 -9.14 -10.47
N HIS A 26 7.72 -9.92 -10.03
CA HIS A 26 6.32 -9.58 -10.20
C HIS A 26 5.93 -8.30 -9.44
N ALA A 27 6.43 -8.12 -8.21
CA ALA A 27 6.26 -6.87 -7.48
C ALA A 27 6.88 -5.67 -8.22
N ALA A 28 8.02 -5.87 -8.90
CA ALA A 28 8.64 -4.82 -9.70
C ALA A 28 7.81 -4.47 -10.95
N GLU A 29 7.20 -5.44 -11.62
CA GLU A 29 6.28 -5.22 -12.74
C GLU A 29 5.06 -4.41 -12.31
N ILE A 30 4.43 -4.78 -11.19
CA ILE A 30 3.30 -4.05 -10.63
C ILE A 30 3.70 -2.62 -10.26
N ALA A 31 4.85 -2.44 -9.59
CA ALA A 31 5.35 -1.13 -9.22
C ALA A 31 5.61 -0.26 -10.46
N PHE A 32 6.22 -0.84 -11.49
CA PHE A 32 6.47 -0.17 -12.76
C PHE A 32 5.17 0.26 -13.43
N GLU A 33 4.19 -0.63 -13.50
CA GLU A 33 2.86 -0.35 -14.05
C GLU A 33 2.19 0.81 -13.30
N ILE A 34 2.04 0.69 -11.98
CA ILE A 34 1.36 1.70 -11.17
C ILE A 34 2.07 3.06 -11.28
N MET A 35 3.39 3.09 -11.07
CA MET A 35 4.12 4.36 -10.95
C MET A 35 4.32 5.07 -12.30
N ASN A 36 4.23 4.36 -13.43
CA ASN A 36 4.34 4.96 -14.76
C ASN A 36 3.01 5.23 -15.46
N ASN A 37 1.96 4.49 -15.12
CA ASN A 37 0.71 4.50 -15.88
C ASN A 37 -0.50 5.03 -15.13
N TRP A 38 -0.39 5.18 -13.81
CA TRP A 38 -1.51 5.55 -12.97
C TRP A 38 -1.22 6.79 -12.14
N GLU A 39 -2.24 7.59 -11.95
CA GLU A 39 -2.28 8.70 -11.00
C GLU A 39 -3.38 8.47 -9.98
N LEU A 40 -3.15 8.96 -8.77
CA LEU A 40 -4.15 8.99 -7.71
C LEU A 40 -4.84 10.35 -7.73
N VAL A 41 -6.13 10.34 -8.03
CA VAL A 41 -7.01 11.49 -7.84
C VAL A 41 -7.46 11.50 -6.40
N SER A 42 -7.36 12.65 -5.74
CA SER A 42 -7.95 12.90 -4.44
C SER A 42 -8.45 14.34 -4.38
N PHE A 43 -9.76 14.52 -4.16
CA PHE A 43 -10.40 15.84 -4.15
C PHE A 43 -10.12 16.62 -5.45
N ASP A 44 -9.48 17.77 -5.36
CA ASP A 44 -9.12 18.70 -6.44
C ASP A 44 -7.70 18.48 -6.98
N GLN A 45 -7.04 17.39 -6.58
CA GLN A 45 -5.65 17.12 -6.90
C GLN A 45 -5.45 15.75 -7.54
N THR A 46 -4.53 15.72 -8.49
CA THR A 46 -4.07 14.48 -9.13
C THR A 46 -2.59 14.34 -8.86
N ARG A 47 -2.19 13.19 -8.31
CA ARG A 47 -0.83 12.96 -7.83
C ARG A 47 -0.23 11.71 -8.45
N ARG A 48 1.06 11.79 -8.76
CA ARG A 48 1.89 10.65 -9.11
C ARG A 48 2.29 9.89 -7.86
N ILE A 49 2.48 8.59 -8.02
CA ILE A 49 2.99 7.72 -6.96
C ILE A 49 4.50 7.60 -7.15
N LEU A 50 5.24 8.04 -6.15
CA LEU A 50 6.69 8.13 -6.17
C LEU A 50 7.38 7.01 -5.38
N ALA A 51 6.66 6.33 -4.49
CA ALA A 51 7.16 5.14 -3.80
C ALA A 51 6.05 4.20 -3.33
N LEU A 52 6.35 2.90 -3.41
CA LEU A 52 5.52 1.77 -2.99
C LEU A 52 6.32 0.79 -2.12
N GLU A 53 5.64 0.08 -1.21
CA GLU A 53 6.17 -1.08 -0.49
C GLU A 53 5.22 -2.27 -0.55
N PHE A 54 5.75 -3.47 -0.71
CA PHE A 54 4.94 -4.69 -0.77
C PHE A 54 5.01 -5.49 0.54
N TYR A 55 3.85 -5.92 1.03
CA TYR A 55 3.69 -6.78 2.19
C TYR A 55 2.82 -7.97 1.78
N LEU A 56 3.42 -9.15 1.71
CA LEU A 56 2.84 -10.33 1.06
C LEU A 56 2.97 -11.55 1.96
N ILE A 57 1.91 -12.34 2.06
CA ILE A 57 1.92 -13.67 2.67
C ILE A 57 1.40 -14.62 1.60
N ILE A 58 2.33 -15.33 0.96
CA ILE A 58 2.07 -16.33 -0.08
C ILE A 58 2.42 -17.70 0.53
N PRO A 59 1.44 -18.58 0.77
CA PRO A 59 1.66 -19.85 1.46
C PRO A 59 2.82 -20.65 0.86
N LYS A 60 3.72 -21.15 1.70
CA LYS A 60 4.89 -21.97 1.33
C LYS A 60 5.93 -21.32 0.41
N ILE A 61 5.73 -20.08 -0.05
CA ILE A 61 6.64 -19.38 -0.97
C ILE A 61 7.25 -18.15 -0.29
N PHE A 62 6.41 -17.28 0.27
CA PHE A 62 6.81 -16.01 0.85
C PHE A 62 5.93 -15.69 2.06
N GLU A 63 6.25 -16.29 3.20
CA GLU A 63 5.43 -16.23 4.41
C GLU A 63 5.88 -15.08 5.33
N ASP A 64 5.71 -13.84 4.89
CA ASP A 64 6.10 -12.65 5.64
C ASP A 64 5.14 -12.31 6.78
N ASP A 65 4.60 -13.31 7.48
CA ASP A 65 3.57 -13.14 8.51
C ASP A 65 4.15 -12.63 9.84
N SER A 66 3.66 -11.49 10.33
CA SER A 66 4.08 -10.88 11.59
C SER A 66 3.48 -11.53 12.84
N THR A 67 2.54 -12.46 12.68
CA THR A 67 1.87 -13.16 13.78
C THR A 67 2.48 -14.54 14.05
N VAL A 68 3.15 -15.12 13.05
CA VAL A 68 3.76 -16.45 13.12
C VAL A 68 5.27 -16.31 13.29
N THR A 69 5.82 -17.00 14.29
CA THR A 69 7.28 -17.10 14.47
C THR A 69 7.81 -18.22 13.58
N ASP A 70 8.79 -17.91 12.75
CA ASP A 70 9.50 -18.93 11.97
C ASP A 70 10.22 -19.90 12.91
N LEU A 71 9.94 -21.21 12.77
CA LEU A 71 10.46 -22.22 13.70
C LEU A 71 11.96 -22.46 13.58
N VAL A 72 12.58 -22.07 12.46
CA VAL A 72 14.01 -22.29 12.20
C VAL A 72 14.83 -21.11 12.70
N THR A 73 14.40 -19.89 12.37
CA THR A 73 15.13 -18.65 12.67
C THR A 73 14.67 -17.98 13.96
N GLY A 74 13.48 -18.30 14.46
CA GLY A 74 12.86 -17.60 15.59
C GLY A 74 12.40 -16.17 15.27
N ILE A 75 12.47 -15.76 13.99
CA ILE A 75 12.17 -14.40 13.54
C ILE A 75 10.77 -14.36 12.90
N LYS A 76 10.03 -13.28 13.13
CA LYS A 76 8.69 -13.05 12.52
C LYS A 76 8.80 -12.29 11.20
N GLY A 77 7.78 -12.40 10.36
CA GLY A 77 7.63 -11.52 9.21
C GLY A 77 7.19 -10.10 9.56
N ALA A 78 7.02 -9.27 8.54
CA ALA A 78 6.60 -7.88 8.63
C ALA A 78 5.13 -7.66 8.26
N ALA A 79 4.58 -8.44 7.34
CA ALA A 79 3.21 -8.30 6.84
C ALA A 79 2.19 -8.72 7.89
N HIS A 80 1.15 -7.90 8.06
CA HIS A 80 0.04 -8.24 8.94
C HIS A 80 -1.00 -9.03 8.15
N LYS A 81 -1.42 -10.19 8.66
CA LYS A 81 -2.46 -11.02 8.04
C LYS A 81 -3.85 -10.47 8.33
N ARG A 82 -4.54 -9.93 7.31
CA ARG A 82 -5.87 -9.28 7.43
C ARG A 82 -6.83 -9.77 6.35
N PHE A 83 -8.03 -10.21 6.72
CA PHE A 83 -9.03 -10.73 5.77
C PHE A 83 -9.38 -9.72 4.68
N GLU A 84 -9.32 -8.46 5.06
CA GLU A 84 -9.45 -7.27 4.23
C GLU A 84 -8.53 -7.28 3.00
N GLN A 85 -7.35 -7.91 3.10
CA GLN A 85 -6.36 -7.97 2.04
C GLN A 85 -6.59 -9.09 1.03
N LEU A 86 -7.55 -10.00 1.27
CA LEU A 86 -7.82 -11.16 0.41
C LEU A 86 -8.56 -10.81 -0.88
N THR A 87 -9.13 -9.61 -0.98
CA THR A 87 -9.81 -9.13 -2.18
C THR A 87 -8.91 -8.12 -2.87
N PRO A 88 -8.45 -8.34 -4.10
CA PRO A 88 -7.52 -7.44 -4.77
C PRO A 88 -8.22 -6.18 -5.30
N GLY A 89 -7.45 -5.10 -5.50
CA GLY A 89 -7.93 -3.88 -6.13
C GLY A 89 -8.80 -2.98 -5.26
N CYS A 90 -8.66 -3.08 -3.94
CA CYS A 90 -9.38 -2.25 -2.98
C CYS A 90 -8.42 -1.39 -2.15
N PHE A 91 -8.89 -0.27 -1.63
CA PHE A 91 -8.18 0.48 -0.61
C PHE A 91 -8.26 -0.22 0.74
N TYR A 92 -7.12 -0.46 1.37
CA TYR A 92 -7.05 -0.96 2.75
C TYR A 92 -6.32 0.03 3.64
N PHE A 93 -7.06 0.63 4.58
CA PHE A 93 -6.50 1.58 5.55
C PHE A 93 -6.07 0.83 6.80
N HIS A 94 -4.86 1.11 7.28
CA HIS A 94 -4.31 0.46 8.47
C HIS A 94 -5.05 0.93 9.72
N THR A 95 -5.85 0.04 10.34
CA THR A 95 -6.67 0.34 11.53
C THR A 95 -6.32 -0.59 12.71
N LYS A 96 -6.82 -0.31 13.93
CA LYS A 96 -6.76 -1.28 15.06
C LYS A 96 -7.69 -2.46 14.88
N SER A 97 -8.58 -2.39 13.90
CA SER A 97 -9.73 -3.27 13.77
C SER A 97 -9.27 -4.73 13.76
N LYS A 98 -9.96 -5.56 14.52
CA LYS A 98 -9.83 -7.02 14.48
C LYS A 98 -11.24 -7.56 14.28
N GLY A 99 -11.49 -8.17 13.13
CA GLY A 99 -12.85 -8.59 12.73
C GLY A 99 -13.76 -7.41 12.41
N GLU A 100 -15.05 -7.54 12.69
CA GLU A 100 -16.11 -6.62 12.23
C GLU A 100 -16.11 -5.22 12.90
N LYS A 101 -15.32 -5.01 13.96
CA LYS A 101 -15.27 -3.72 14.65
C LYS A 101 -14.27 -2.78 13.98
N TRP A 102 -14.78 -1.85 13.17
CA TRP A 102 -13.99 -0.76 12.60
C TRP A 102 -13.46 0.18 13.70
N SER A 103 -12.23 0.66 13.52
CA SER A 103 -11.55 1.61 14.38
C SER A 103 -10.72 2.58 13.53
N PRO A 104 -10.42 3.78 14.03
CA PRO A 104 -9.60 4.75 13.30
C PRO A 104 -8.13 4.29 13.16
N PRO A 105 -7.39 4.81 12.16
CA PRO A 105 -5.95 4.57 12.01
C PRO A 105 -5.13 4.98 13.25
N ILE A 106 -4.13 4.16 13.61
CA ILE A 106 -3.35 4.31 14.85
C ILE A 106 -2.16 5.24 14.67
N PHE A 107 -1.91 6.07 15.69
CA PHE A 107 -0.76 6.97 15.95
C PHE A 107 0.65 6.54 15.48
N ASN A 108 0.91 5.28 15.08
CA ASN A 108 2.22 4.80 14.60
C ASN A 108 2.14 3.77 13.45
N ARG A 109 0.95 3.57 12.86
CA ARG A 109 0.69 2.61 11.78
C ARG A 109 -0.24 3.24 10.76
N HIS A 110 0.17 4.39 10.23
CA HIS A 110 -0.59 5.14 9.25
C HIS A 110 -0.15 4.70 7.85
N GLY A 111 -1.06 4.09 7.13
CA GLY A 111 -0.82 3.58 5.79
C GLY A 111 -2.14 3.31 5.11
N VAL A 112 -2.10 3.41 3.79
CA VAL A 112 -3.15 2.93 2.91
C VAL A 112 -2.49 2.04 1.88
N ASP A 113 -3.03 0.84 1.75
CA ASP A 113 -2.59 -0.15 0.79
C ASP A 113 -3.58 -0.22 -0.37
N ILE A 114 -3.06 -0.60 -1.53
CA ILE A 114 -3.85 -1.29 -2.56
C ILE A 114 -3.78 -2.78 -2.23
N THR A 115 -4.91 -3.44 -2.08
CA THR A 115 -4.92 -4.88 -1.80
C THR A 115 -4.56 -5.69 -3.05
N CYS A 116 -3.82 -6.77 -2.85
CA CYS A 116 -3.35 -7.68 -3.92
C CYS A 116 -3.38 -9.14 -3.49
N GLY A 117 -4.30 -9.50 -2.59
CA GLY A 117 -4.48 -10.89 -2.15
C GLY A 117 -5.44 -11.69 -3.02
N ASP A 118 -5.55 -12.96 -2.69
CA ASP A 118 -6.46 -13.93 -3.29
C ASP A 118 -7.01 -14.84 -2.17
N LYS A 119 -8.32 -14.81 -1.98
CA LYS A 119 -9.03 -15.61 -0.98
C LYS A 119 -8.90 -17.11 -1.21
N GLU A 120 -9.04 -17.57 -2.46
CA GLU A 120 -9.06 -19.00 -2.79
C GLU A 120 -7.68 -19.64 -2.63
N LYS A 121 -6.62 -18.84 -2.75
CA LYS A 121 -5.23 -19.26 -2.55
C LYS A 121 -4.68 -18.92 -1.17
N GLU A 122 -5.50 -18.31 -0.30
CA GLU A 122 -5.09 -17.77 1.00
C GLU A 122 -3.88 -16.83 0.92
N ILE A 123 -3.78 -16.06 -0.16
CA ILE A 123 -2.73 -15.05 -0.35
C ILE A 123 -3.22 -13.75 0.28
N TYR A 124 -2.46 -13.23 1.23
CA TYR A 124 -2.72 -11.93 1.85
C TYR A 124 -1.72 -10.92 1.30
N GLY A 125 -2.19 -9.82 0.73
CA GLY A 125 -1.31 -8.87 0.06
C GLY A 125 -1.78 -7.42 0.19
N GLY A 126 -0.84 -6.53 0.51
CA GLY A 126 -1.01 -5.08 0.48
C GLY A 126 0.18 -4.38 -0.16
N ILE A 127 -0.11 -3.42 -1.02
CA ILE A 127 0.86 -2.51 -1.65
C ILE A 127 0.70 -1.14 -0.98
N LEU A 128 1.58 -0.85 -0.03
CA LEU A 128 1.56 0.38 0.74
C LEU A 128 1.95 1.58 -0.11
N LEU A 129 1.08 2.58 -0.16
CA LEU A 129 1.37 3.89 -0.75
C LEU A 129 2.27 4.68 0.20
N ARG A 130 3.50 4.99 -0.22
CA ARG A 130 4.49 5.65 0.64
C ARG A 130 4.80 7.08 0.29
N HIS A 131 4.83 7.41 -0.99
CA HIS A 131 5.24 8.73 -1.42
C HIS A 131 4.41 9.15 -2.64
N LEU A 132 3.90 10.37 -2.60
CA LEU A 132 3.12 10.98 -3.68
C LEU A 132 3.80 12.29 -4.12
N SER A 133 3.62 12.69 -5.37
CA SER A 133 4.10 13.99 -5.86
C SER A 133 3.33 15.14 -5.21
N GLY A 134 3.98 16.30 -5.07
CA GLY A 134 3.40 17.51 -4.46
C GLY A 134 4.49 18.52 -4.10
N ALA A 135 4.09 19.76 -3.75
CA ALA A 135 5.03 20.83 -3.45
C ALA A 135 5.89 20.58 -2.20
N ASN A 136 5.38 19.79 -1.25
CA ASN A 136 6.04 19.45 0.02
C ASN A 136 6.31 17.93 0.14
N ASN A 137 6.64 17.29 -0.98
CA ASN A 137 6.73 15.84 -1.09
C ASN A 137 7.88 15.25 -0.24
N GLN A 138 7.53 14.35 0.68
CA GLN A 138 8.49 13.56 1.44
C GLN A 138 7.95 12.13 1.56
N ASP A 139 8.86 11.16 1.51
CA ASP A 139 8.53 9.75 1.76
C ASP A 139 7.94 9.58 3.17
N GLY A 140 6.86 8.83 3.26
CA GLY A 140 6.33 8.31 4.50
C GLY A 140 4.87 7.90 4.33
N SER A 141 4.53 6.66 4.68
CA SER A 141 3.17 6.13 4.56
C SER A 141 2.11 7.00 5.23
N GLY A 142 2.40 7.55 6.42
CA GLY A 142 1.50 8.46 7.11
C GLY A 142 1.37 9.82 6.42
N ARG A 143 2.42 10.30 5.73
CA ARG A 143 2.37 11.53 4.94
C ARG A 143 1.56 11.31 3.67
N ALA A 144 1.76 10.19 2.99
CA ALA A 144 0.97 9.81 1.82
C ALA A 144 -0.53 9.72 2.17
N LEU A 145 -0.88 9.02 3.25
CA LEU A 145 -2.27 8.96 3.73
C LEU A 145 -2.86 10.35 3.99
N ARG A 146 -2.12 11.23 4.68
CA ARG A 146 -2.60 12.60 4.92
C ARG A 146 -2.72 13.40 3.64
N ALA A 147 -1.79 13.27 2.70
CA ALA A 147 -1.86 13.96 1.42
C ALA A 147 -3.09 13.54 0.60
N ILE A 148 -3.48 12.26 0.70
CA ILE A 148 -4.72 11.74 0.10
C ILE A 148 -5.95 12.38 0.74
N LEU A 149 -5.95 12.55 2.07
CA LEU A 149 -7.12 13.02 2.81
C LEU A 149 -7.23 14.54 2.93
N ARG A 150 -6.11 15.28 2.82
CA ARG A 150 -5.99 16.71 3.11
C ARG A 150 -5.39 17.54 1.96
N GLY A 151 -5.01 16.89 0.86
CA GLY A 151 -4.23 17.53 -0.19
C GLY A 151 -2.85 17.98 0.30
N ASP A 152 -2.35 19.13 -0.18
CA ASP A 152 -0.99 19.58 0.18
C ASP A 152 -0.82 19.94 1.67
N LYS A 153 -1.92 20.28 2.36
CA LYS A 153 -1.92 20.47 3.83
C LYS A 153 -1.59 19.17 4.58
N GLY A 154 -1.71 18.02 3.93
CA GLY A 154 -1.34 16.73 4.49
C GLY A 154 0.16 16.59 4.78
N PHE A 155 1.00 17.42 4.16
CA PHE A 155 2.45 17.44 4.36
C PHE A 155 2.89 18.29 5.56
N ASP A 156 1.99 19.10 6.13
CA ASP A 156 2.32 19.96 7.26
C ASP A 156 2.64 19.15 8.52
N PRO A 157 3.56 19.62 9.39
CA PRO A 157 3.87 18.98 10.66
C PRO A 157 2.63 18.87 11.56
N ILE A 158 2.49 17.74 12.25
CA ILE A 158 1.38 17.51 13.18
C ILE A 158 1.70 18.23 14.49
N GLN A 159 0.81 19.10 14.94
CA GLN A 159 0.91 19.71 16.26
C GLN A 159 0.69 18.63 17.34
N SER A 160 1.67 18.47 18.23
CA SER A 160 1.94 17.28 19.05
C SER A 160 0.98 17.00 20.21
N SER A 161 -0.19 17.65 20.28
CA SER A 161 -1.02 17.65 21.50
C SER A 161 -2.30 16.81 21.46
N SER A 162 -2.70 16.21 20.34
CA SER A 162 -3.97 15.46 20.28
C SER A 162 -3.77 13.93 20.36
N LYS A 163 -4.51 13.29 21.28
CA LYS A 163 -4.54 11.82 21.47
C LYS A 163 -5.01 11.05 20.23
N ASP A 164 -5.66 11.72 19.28
CA ASP A 164 -6.27 11.14 18.08
C ASP A 164 -5.58 11.55 16.76
N PHE A 165 -4.34 12.04 16.80
CA PHE A 165 -3.62 12.55 15.62
C PHE A 165 -4.31 13.72 14.90
N GLY A 166 -5.39 14.25 15.50
CA GLY A 166 -6.21 15.30 14.93
C GLY A 166 -6.92 14.86 13.64
N TRP A 167 -7.33 13.59 13.52
CA TRP A 167 -8.27 13.22 12.45
C TRP A 167 -9.60 13.92 12.69
N SER A 168 -10.09 14.67 11.72
CA SER A 168 -11.44 15.26 11.81
C SER A 168 -12.51 14.17 11.65
N GLU A 169 -13.73 14.44 12.12
CA GLU A 169 -14.86 13.53 11.89
C GLU A 169 -15.10 13.29 10.39
N GLN A 170 -14.89 14.30 9.54
CA GLN A 170 -15.00 14.16 8.10
C GLN A 170 -13.94 13.19 7.54
N GLU A 171 -12.70 13.27 8.02
CA GLU A 171 -11.63 12.38 7.61
C GLU A 171 -11.89 10.94 8.03
N LEU A 172 -12.36 10.73 9.26
CA LEU A 172 -12.72 9.40 9.75
C LEU A 172 -13.88 8.81 8.95
N ALA A 173 -14.91 9.61 8.64
CA ALA A 173 -16.03 9.19 7.80
C ALA A 173 -15.55 8.81 6.39
N LEU A 174 -14.63 9.59 5.81
CA LEU A 174 -14.05 9.30 4.50
C LEU A 174 -13.21 8.02 4.50
N ILE A 175 -12.30 7.87 5.47
CA ILE A 175 -11.51 6.64 5.64
C ILE A 175 -12.43 5.43 5.75
N LYS A 176 -13.48 5.52 6.57
CA LYS A 176 -14.45 4.43 6.74
C LYS A 176 -15.20 4.11 5.44
N LYS A 177 -15.63 5.13 4.68
CA LYS A 177 -16.30 4.98 3.39
C LYS A 177 -15.39 4.29 2.36
N MET A 178 -14.13 4.69 2.31
CA MET A 178 -13.17 4.19 1.33
C MET A 178 -12.58 2.83 1.68
N HIS A 179 -12.63 2.43 2.95
CA HIS A 179 -12.13 1.13 3.36
C HIS A 179 -12.84 0.02 2.58
N HIS A 180 -12.07 -0.77 1.83
CA HIS A 180 -12.53 -1.82 0.92
C HIS A 180 -13.26 -1.33 -0.34
N GLN A 181 -13.30 -0.02 -0.56
CA GLN A 181 -13.76 0.49 -1.82
C GLN A 181 -12.75 0.13 -2.91
N SER A 182 -13.27 -0.22 -4.10
CA SER A 182 -12.48 -0.36 -5.33
C SER A 182 -11.57 0.85 -5.53
N ILE A 183 -10.32 0.61 -5.91
CA ILE A 183 -9.36 1.69 -6.18
C ILE A 183 -9.74 2.54 -7.41
N PHE A 184 -10.71 2.13 -8.21
CA PHE A 184 -11.11 2.84 -9.43
C PHE A 184 -12.35 3.72 -9.25
N ASP A 185 -13.02 3.63 -8.09
CA ASP A 185 -14.33 4.24 -7.87
C ASP A 185 -14.30 5.30 -6.78
N GLY A 186 -15.21 6.27 -6.85
CA GLY A 186 -15.38 7.30 -5.82
C GLY A 186 -14.47 8.52 -5.97
N ASP A 187 -14.47 9.38 -4.95
CA ASP A 187 -13.80 10.70 -4.97
C ASP A 187 -12.28 10.60 -4.90
N ILE A 188 -11.79 9.51 -4.30
CA ILE A 188 -10.38 9.16 -4.29
C ILE A 188 -10.22 7.86 -5.07
N ARG A 189 -9.48 7.91 -6.18
CA ARG A 189 -9.41 6.80 -7.14
C ARG A 189 -8.17 6.88 -8.03
N PHE A 190 -7.80 5.74 -8.60
CA PHE A 190 -6.76 5.59 -9.60
C PHE A 190 -7.33 5.89 -10.98
N VAL A 191 -6.60 6.71 -11.75
CA VAL A 191 -6.93 7.03 -13.13
C VAL A 191 -5.74 6.70 -14.03
N TRP A 192 -6.05 6.20 -15.23
CA TRP A 192 -5.05 5.91 -16.24
C TRP A 192 -4.51 7.22 -16.82
N ALA A 193 -3.22 7.48 -16.62
CA ALA A 193 -2.52 8.67 -17.07
C ALA A 193 -1.05 8.31 -17.35
N PRO A 194 -0.72 7.70 -18.50
CA PRO A 194 0.63 7.22 -18.76
C PRO A 194 1.62 8.38 -18.92
N LEU A 195 2.79 8.23 -18.31
CA LEU A 195 3.91 9.15 -18.54
C LEU A 195 4.38 9.03 -20.01
N GLU A 196 4.66 10.19 -20.62
CA GLU A 196 5.31 10.27 -21.93
C GLU A 196 6.69 9.59 -21.91
N ASN A 197 7.46 9.86 -20.86
CA ASN A 197 8.77 9.26 -20.62
C ASN A 197 8.71 8.37 -19.38
N LYS A 198 8.99 7.07 -19.55
CA LYS A 198 9.00 6.12 -18.43
C LYS A 198 10.11 6.45 -17.45
N VAL A 199 9.78 6.38 -16.15
CA VAL A 199 10.74 6.55 -15.07
C VAL A 199 11.40 5.22 -14.71
N GLU A 200 12.70 5.28 -14.42
CA GLU A 200 13.41 4.16 -13.82
C GLU A 200 13.05 4.04 -12.33
N LEU A 201 12.92 2.80 -11.87
CA LEU A 201 12.64 2.51 -10.46
C LEU A 201 13.89 1.96 -9.77
N LYS A 202 14.21 2.50 -8.59
CA LYS A 202 15.19 1.91 -7.66
C LYS A 202 14.47 0.88 -6.78
N ARG A 203 15.04 -0.32 -6.69
CA ARG A 203 14.60 -1.37 -5.76
C ARG A 203 15.40 -1.26 -4.45
N LEU A 204 14.71 -1.20 -3.32
CA LEU A 204 15.28 -0.98 -1.98
C LEU A 204 14.67 -1.95 -0.97
N THR A 205 15.31 -2.09 0.19
CA THR A 205 14.69 -2.74 1.36
C THR A 205 13.56 -1.87 1.91
N ARG A 206 12.59 -2.51 2.54
CA ARG A 206 11.43 -1.85 3.16
C ARG A 206 11.85 -1.14 4.45
N ILE A 207 11.19 -0.03 4.79
CA ILE A 207 11.54 0.79 5.94
C ILE A 207 10.87 0.28 7.22
N GLY A 208 11.64 0.19 8.31
CA GLY A 208 11.10 -0.07 9.65
C GLY A 208 10.86 -1.54 9.96
N ILE A 209 11.46 -2.44 9.17
CA ILE A 209 11.29 -3.89 9.30
C ILE A 209 12.61 -4.64 9.51
N ASP A 210 13.68 -3.95 9.89
CA ASP A 210 15.08 -4.45 9.92
C ASP A 210 15.29 -5.71 10.76
N LYS A 211 14.33 -6.04 11.64
CA LYS A 211 14.35 -7.19 12.56
C LYS A 211 13.42 -8.33 12.13
N THR A 212 12.95 -8.32 10.88
CA THR A 212 11.99 -9.30 10.36
C THR A 212 12.65 -10.27 9.37
N LYS A 213 12.01 -11.42 9.15
CA LYS A 213 12.52 -12.53 8.32
C LYS A 213 12.92 -12.08 6.92
N PHE A 214 12.16 -11.17 6.34
CA PHE A 214 12.35 -10.67 4.97
C PHE A 214 12.77 -9.19 4.93
N ALA A 215 13.58 -8.76 5.91
CA ALA A 215 14.08 -7.39 5.99
C ALA A 215 14.97 -6.99 4.80
N ASN A 216 15.75 -7.95 4.28
CA ASN A 216 16.70 -7.72 3.19
C ASN A 216 16.06 -7.85 1.79
N GLU A 217 14.78 -8.20 1.72
CA GLU A 217 14.09 -8.34 0.44
C GLU A 217 13.82 -6.97 -0.19
N LEU A 218 14.12 -6.86 -1.49
CA LEU A 218 14.02 -5.61 -2.25
C LEU A 218 12.57 -5.38 -2.74
N LEU A 219 11.68 -5.11 -1.79
CA LEU A 219 10.23 -4.96 -1.99
C LEU A 219 9.74 -3.53 -1.78
N ARG A 220 10.65 -2.55 -1.77
CA ARG A 220 10.35 -1.12 -1.84
C ARG A 220 10.81 -0.57 -3.18
N PHE A 221 9.94 0.18 -3.84
CA PHE A 221 10.21 0.76 -5.15
C PHE A 221 10.07 2.27 -5.06
N VAL A 222 11.06 3.00 -5.59
CA VAL A 222 11.10 4.47 -5.56
C VAL A 222 11.49 4.99 -6.94
N VAL A 223 10.86 6.07 -7.40
CA VAL A 223 11.27 6.76 -8.63
C VAL A 223 12.71 7.24 -8.49
N LYS A 224 13.55 6.93 -9.48
CA LYS A 224 14.92 7.44 -9.55
C LYS A 224 14.89 8.89 -10.02
N SER A 225 15.20 9.80 -9.09
CA SER A 225 15.55 11.19 -9.38
C SER A 225 16.88 11.28 -10.13
#